data_AF-A0A7Y2JR61-F1
#
_entry.id   AF-A0A7Y2JR61-F1
#
_cell.length_a   1.000
_cell.length_b   1.000
_cell.length_c   1.000
_cell.angle_alpha   90.00
_cell.angle_beta   90.00
_cell.angle_gamma   90.00
#
_symmetry.space_group_name_H-M   'P 1'
#
loop_
_entity.id
_entity.type
_entity.pdbx_description
1 polymer ?
#
loop_
_entity_poly.entity_id
_entity_poly.type
_entity_poly.pdbx_seq_one_letter_code
_entity_poly.pdbx_strand_id
1 'polypeptide(L)'
;MGYTTIRERADAVGTFRFISVNLMETLARWVPTTPELEAKILFGRHIWDMAQEADGLGQRTSELRAPLHYNARPTDGYMQTLDALAALTDTAERAEAMYDGVLPDLEARYRDYLAGTNQMQDEPTVRVIERVLSDLARMREDYVRFQAQRPDLRPQAKDWKDRLAAIANGPADFVAFRTAPPQALEV
;
A
#
# COMPACT_ATOMS: atom_id res chain seq x y z
N MET A 1 -10.38 -0.78 16.20
CA MET A 1 -9.50 -1.19 17.32
C MET A 1 -8.37 -0.17 17.36
N GLY A 2 -8.09 0.47 18.50
CA GLY A 2 -7.16 1.60 18.55
C GLY A 2 -5.69 1.16 18.67
N TYR A 3 -4.77 1.96 18.14
CA TYR A 3 -3.31 1.75 18.28
C TYR A 3 -2.82 2.43 19.55
N THR A 4 -2.80 1.68 20.65
CA THR A 4 -2.61 2.25 22.00
C THR A 4 -1.16 2.26 22.43
N THR A 5 -0.38 1.26 22.02
CA THR A 5 1.03 1.13 22.38
C THR A 5 1.95 1.60 21.25
N ILE A 6 3.17 1.99 21.60
CA ILE A 6 4.23 2.30 20.62
C ILE A 6 4.49 1.10 19.70
N ARG A 7 4.40 -0.12 20.24
CA ARG A 7 4.63 -1.36 19.50
C ARG A 7 3.56 -1.62 18.44
N GLU A 8 2.29 -1.47 18.80
CA GLU A 8 1.17 -1.63 17.85
C GLU A 8 1.28 -0.63 16.71
N ARG A 9 1.67 0.62 16.99
CA ARG A 9 1.95 1.64 15.97
C ARG A 9 3.11 1.23 15.07
N ALA A 10 4.21 0.76 15.66
CA ALA A 10 5.37 0.29 14.91
C ALA A 10 5.02 -0.88 13.98
N ASP A 11 4.21 -1.83 14.43
CA ASP A 11 3.75 -2.96 13.63
C ASP A 11 2.85 -2.51 12.47
N ALA A 12 1.91 -1.60 12.72
CA ALA A 12 1.05 -1.05 11.67
C ALA A 12 1.85 -0.25 10.63
N VAL A 13 2.67 0.71 11.08
CA VAL A 13 3.52 1.54 10.21
C VAL A 13 4.52 0.67 9.44
N GLY A 14 5.10 -0.34 10.08
CA GLY A 14 5.98 -1.32 9.43
C GLY A 14 5.26 -2.18 8.40
N THR A 15 3.95 -2.44 8.59
CA THR A 15 3.12 -3.17 7.64
C THR A 15 2.77 -2.30 6.44
N PHE A 16 2.39 -1.04 6.67
CA PHE A 16 2.19 -0.07 5.60
C PHE A 16 3.45 0.07 4.75
N ARG A 17 4.62 0.26 5.37
CA ARG A 17 5.90 0.31 4.66
C ARG A 17 6.11 -0.91 3.77
N PHE A 18 5.82 -2.11 4.29
CA PHE A 18 5.96 -3.33 3.50
C PHE A 18 5.10 -3.29 2.25
N ILE A 19 3.83 -2.90 2.41
CA ILE A 19 2.88 -2.79 1.30
C ILE A 19 3.39 -1.78 0.27
N SER A 20 3.83 -0.59 0.69
CA SER A 20 4.35 0.44 -0.22
C SER A 20 5.57 -0.05 -1.00
N VAL A 21 6.51 -0.75 -0.36
CA VAL A 21 7.66 -1.39 -1.05
C VAL A 21 7.19 -2.44 -2.04
N ASN A 22 6.24 -3.29 -1.65
CA ASN A 22 5.71 -4.34 -2.53
C ASN A 22 4.99 -3.76 -3.76
N LEU A 23 4.21 -2.69 -3.59
CA LEU A 23 3.54 -1.99 -4.69
C LEU A 23 4.53 -1.27 -5.60
N MET A 24 5.57 -0.63 -5.04
CA MET A 24 6.68 -0.06 -5.79
C MET A 24 7.35 -1.13 -6.68
N GLU A 25 7.71 -2.28 -6.10
CA GLU A 25 8.34 -3.39 -6.83
C GLU A 25 7.40 -4.00 -7.88
N THR A 26 6.11 -4.09 -7.59
CA THR A 26 5.09 -4.58 -8.52
C THR A 26 4.99 -3.68 -9.75
N LEU A 27 4.87 -2.37 -9.55
CA LEU A 27 4.89 -1.40 -10.64
C LEU A 27 6.19 -1.50 -11.45
N ALA A 28 7.34 -1.57 -10.77
CA ALA A 28 8.65 -1.70 -11.41
C ALA A 28 8.77 -2.98 -12.27
N ARG A 29 8.18 -4.09 -11.82
CA ARG A 29 8.14 -5.36 -12.58
C ARG A 29 7.23 -5.28 -13.81
N TRP A 30 6.16 -4.49 -13.75
CA TRP A 30 5.23 -4.34 -14.87
C TRP A 30 5.77 -3.43 -15.98
N VAL A 31 6.53 -2.38 -15.64
CA VAL A 31 7.08 -1.42 -16.63
C VAL A 31 7.76 -2.11 -17.83
N PRO A 32 8.70 -3.06 -17.67
CA PRO A 32 9.36 -3.69 -18.82
C PRO A 32 8.44 -4.61 -19.64
N THR A 33 7.38 -5.17 -19.04
CA THR A 33 6.48 -6.13 -19.69
C THR A 33 5.20 -5.51 -20.25
N THR A 34 4.96 -4.23 -19.99
CA THR A 34 3.81 -3.48 -20.51
C THR A 34 4.16 -2.97 -21.91
N PRO A 35 3.35 -3.20 -22.95
CA PRO A 35 3.67 -2.72 -24.30
C PRO A 35 3.39 -1.22 -24.50
N GLU A 36 2.38 -0.67 -23.82
CA GLU A 36 1.92 0.70 -24.02
C GLU A 36 2.81 1.74 -23.32
N LEU A 37 3.28 2.74 -24.07
CA LEU A 37 4.16 3.78 -23.54
C LEU A 37 3.46 4.63 -22.47
N GLU A 38 2.19 4.99 -22.68
CA GLU A 38 1.42 5.82 -21.74
C GLU A 38 1.28 5.11 -20.39
N ALA A 39 1.07 3.79 -20.40
CA ALA A 39 0.99 2.98 -19.20
C ALA A 39 2.36 2.91 -18.47
N LYS A 40 3.46 2.79 -19.21
CA LYS A 40 4.82 2.85 -18.62
C LYS A 40 5.09 4.18 -17.94
N ILE A 41 4.69 5.29 -18.55
CA ILE A 41 4.87 6.63 -17.98
C ILE A 41 4.06 6.76 -16.69
N LEU A 42 2.80 6.30 -16.70
CA LEU A 42 1.94 6.25 -15.52
C LEU A 42 2.57 5.43 -14.39
N PHE A 43 2.95 4.17 -14.67
CA PHE A 43 3.57 3.30 -13.68
C PHE A 43 4.91 3.86 -13.19
N GLY A 44 5.75 4.35 -14.10
CA GLY A 44 7.07 4.90 -13.79
C GLY A 44 7.03 6.08 -12.83
N ARG A 45 6.07 6.99 -13.01
CA ARG A 45 5.84 8.10 -12.08
C ARG A 45 5.49 7.57 -10.68
N HIS A 46 4.58 6.61 -10.62
CA HIS A 46 4.04 6.09 -9.38
C HIS A 46 4.98 5.14 -8.62
N ILE A 47 6.01 4.59 -9.27
CA ILE A 47 7.12 3.90 -8.58
C ILE A 47 7.78 4.86 -7.58
N TRP A 48 8.11 6.08 -8.01
CA TRP A 48 8.72 7.07 -7.13
C TRP A 48 7.82 7.42 -5.96
N ASP A 49 6.52 7.60 -6.20
CA ASP A 49 5.58 7.95 -5.14
C ASP A 49 5.48 6.87 -4.06
N MET A 50 5.39 5.59 -4.46
CA MET A 50 5.42 4.45 -3.53
C MET A 50 6.75 4.34 -2.78
N ALA A 51 7.88 4.69 -3.42
CA ALA A 51 9.19 4.74 -2.77
C ALA A 51 9.25 5.83 -1.68
N GLN A 52 8.76 7.04 -1.98
CA GLN A 52 8.73 8.16 -1.04
C GLN A 52 7.78 7.91 0.15
N GLU A 53 6.72 7.14 -0.07
CA GLU A 53 5.86 6.63 0.99
C GLU A 53 6.61 5.63 1.87
N ALA A 54 7.24 4.61 1.26
CA ALA A 54 8.00 3.58 1.97
C ALA A 54 9.13 4.18 2.83
N ASP A 55 9.83 5.20 2.33
CA ASP A 55 10.91 5.88 3.06
C ASP A 55 10.37 6.67 4.26
N GLY A 56 9.28 7.43 4.06
CA GLY A 56 8.64 8.19 5.15
C GLY A 56 8.14 7.27 6.27
N LEU A 57 7.51 6.16 5.91
CA LEU A 57 7.06 5.15 6.87
C LEU A 57 8.25 4.43 7.52
N GLY A 58 9.31 4.14 6.75
CA GLY A 58 10.55 3.57 7.25
C GLY A 58 11.21 4.41 8.34
N GLN A 59 11.33 5.72 8.12
CA GLN A 59 11.83 6.64 9.13
C GLN A 59 10.97 6.57 10.41
N ARG A 60 9.63 6.56 10.25
CA ARG A 60 8.71 6.46 11.39
C ARG A 60 8.84 5.18 12.19
N THR A 61 9.10 4.04 11.56
CA THR A 61 9.32 2.79 12.32
C THR A 61 10.50 2.89 13.29
N SER A 62 11.59 3.54 12.88
CA SER A 62 12.77 3.78 13.73
C SER A 62 12.43 4.69 14.91
N GLU A 63 11.70 5.77 14.66
CA GLU A 63 11.26 6.72 15.69
C GLU A 63 10.27 6.09 16.68
N LEU A 64 9.53 5.07 16.26
CA LEU A 64 8.68 4.21 17.11
C LEU A 64 9.46 3.08 17.81
N ARG A 65 10.79 3.17 17.88
CA ARG A 65 11.68 2.20 18.55
C ARG A 65 11.60 0.79 17.98
N ALA A 66 11.22 0.65 16.70
CA ALA A 66 11.36 -0.61 16.01
C ALA A 66 12.83 -0.89 15.67
N PRO A 67 13.23 -2.16 15.48
CA PRO A 67 14.57 -2.50 14.99
C PRO A 67 14.94 -1.80 13.68
N LEU A 68 16.23 -1.70 13.38
CA LEU A 68 16.70 -1.15 12.12
C LEU A 68 16.11 -1.95 10.93
N HIS A 69 15.76 -1.24 9.86
CA HIS A 69 15.12 -1.79 8.65
C HIS A 69 13.78 -2.50 8.90
N TYR A 70 13.05 -2.12 9.96
CA TYR A 70 11.77 -2.74 10.31
C TYR A 70 10.78 -2.74 9.14
N ASN A 71 10.50 -3.92 8.61
CA ASN A 71 9.56 -4.14 7.52
C ASN A 71 8.65 -5.30 7.91
N ALA A 72 7.42 -5.00 8.34
CA ALA A 72 6.52 -6.02 8.87
C ALA A 72 5.70 -6.61 7.73
N ARG A 73 5.91 -7.89 7.42
CA ARG A 73 5.09 -8.58 6.43
C ARG A 73 3.62 -8.59 6.91
N PRO A 74 2.64 -8.23 6.05
CA PRO A 74 1.22 -8.37 6.33
C PRO A 74 0.82 -9.81 6.66
N THR A 75 -0.41 -10.00 7.10
CA THR A 75 -1.01 -11.34 7.24
C THR A 75 -1.01 -12.10 5.92
N ASP A 76 -1.04 -13.43 6.00
CA ASP A 76 -1.04 -14.29 4.79
C ASP A 76 -2.23 -14.01 3.87
N GLY A 77 -3.39 -13.65 4.45
CA GLY A 77 -4.57 -13.28 3.67
C GLY A 77 -4.33 -12.02 2.82
N TYR A 78 -3.74 -10.97 3.40
CA TYR A 78 -3.42 -9.76 2.64
C TYR A 78 -2.26 -9.96 1.66
N MET A 79 -1.31 -10.83 1.99
CA MET A 79 -0.25 -11.22 1.05
C MET A 79 -0.81 -11.91 -0.21
N GLN A 80 -1.86 -12.73 -0.08
CA GLN A 80 -2.53 -13.32 -1.26
C GLN A 80 -3.15 -12.26 -2.16
N THR A 81 -3.68 -11.16 -1.58
CA THR A 81 -4.17 -10.00 -2.35
C THR A 81 -3.04 -9.34 -3.14
N LEU A 82 -1.90 -9.10 -2.52
CA LEU A 82 -0.72 -8.52 -3.17
C LEU A 82 -0.13 -9.45 -4.26
N ASP A 83 -0.09 -10.74 -4.00
CA ASP A 83 0.38 -11.74 -4.96
C ASP A 83 -0.57 -11.84 -6.17
N ALA A 84 -1.89 -11.79 -5.94
CA ALA A 84 -2.90 -11.78 -7.00
C ALA A 84 -2.79 -10.52 -7.89
N LEU A 85 -2.54 -9.35 -7.28
CA LEU A 85 -2.21 -8.13 -8.02
C LEU A 85 -0.94 -8.36 -8.86
N ALA A 86 0.17 -8.74 -8.23
CA ALA A 86 1.46 -8.86 -8.90
C ALA A 86 1.46 -9.87 -10.08
N ALA A 87 0.58 -10.87 -10.03
CA ALA A 87 0.41 -11.89 -11.07
C ALA A 87 -0.30 -11.39 -12.34
N LEU A 88 -0.90 -10.20 -12.33
CA LEU A 88 -1.59 -9.64 -13.50
C LEU A 88 -0.63 -9.43 -14.68
N THR A 89 -1.09 -9.79 -15.88
CA THR A 89 -0.31 -9.68 -17.12
C THR A 89 -0.89 -8.70 -18.13
N ASP A 90 -2.22 -8.52 -18.14
CA ASP A 90 -2.89 -7.57 -19.03
C ASP A 90 -2.73 -6.12 -18.53
N THR A 91 -2.42 -5.19 -19.42
CA THR A 91 -2.16 -3.77 -19.06
C THR A 91 -3.38 -3.11 -18.43
N ALA A 92 -4.57 -3.35 -18.98
CA ALA A 92 -5.79 -2.72 -18.49
C ALA A 92 -6.18 -3.28 -17.12
N GLU A 93 -6.04 -4.61 -16.94
CA GLU A 93 -6.25 -5.27 -15.65
C GLU A 93 -5.28 -4.73 -14.59
N ARG A 94 -3.99 -4.64 -14.91
CA ARG A 94 -2.95 -4.07 -14.03
C ARG A 94 -3.32 -2.67 -13.56
N ALA A 95 -3.68 -1.80 -14.51
CA ALA A 95 -3.98 -0.41 -14.20
C ALA A 95 -5.26 -0.29 -13.36
N GLU A 96 -6.35 -0.97 -13.74
CA GLU A 96 -7.60 -0.91 -12.97
C GLU A 96 -7.45 -1.52 -11.57
N ALA A 97 -6.81 -2.68 -11.42
CA ALA A 97 -6.57 -3.27 -10.10
C ALA A 97 -5.65 -2.41 -9.22
N MET A 98 -4.63 -1.76 -9.78
CA MET A 98 -3.80 -0.85 -9.00
C MET A 98 -4.62 0.36 -8.52
N TYR A 99 -5.21 1.12 -9.44
CA TYR A 99 -5.73 2.46 -9.16
C TYR A 99 -7.18 2.51 -8.65
N ASP A 100 -8.00 1.54 -9.03
CA ASP A 100 -9.39 1.42 -8.56
C ASP A 100 -9.61 0.21 -7.63
N GLY A 101 -8.62 -0.67 -7.48
CA GLY A 101 -8.63 -1.75 -6.50
C GLY A 101 -7.81 -1.44 -5.26
N VAL A 102 -6.48 -1.51 -5.38
CA VAL A 102 -5.55 -1.48 -4.25
C VAL A 102 -5.40 -0.10 -3.63
N LEU A 103 -5.30 0.98 -4.42
CA LEU A 103 -5.14 2.31 -3.82
C LEU A 103 -6.35 2.73 -2.97
N PRO A 104 -7.62 2.51 -3.41
CA PRO A 104 -8.78 2.77 -2.56
C PRO A 104 -8.82 1.90 -1.28
N ASP A 105 -8.46 0.62 -1.37
CA ASP A 105 -8.36 -0.26 -0.19
C ASP A 105 -7.29 0.24 0.79
N LEU A 106 -6.12 0.62 0.28
CA LEU A 106 -5.03 1.16 1.08
C LEU A 106 -5.38 2.52 1.70
N GLU A 107 -6.08 3.39 0.95
CA GLU A 107 -6.62 4.65 1.46
C GLU A 107 -7.54 4.41 2.66
N ALA A 108 -8.46 3.43 2.57
CA ALA A 108 -9.35 3.08 3.67
C ALA A 108 -8.57 2.66 4.92
N ARG A 109 -7.54 1.82 4.77
CA ARG A 109 -6.69 1.38 5.89
C ARG A 109 -5.91 2.52 6.52
N TYR A 110 -5.43 3.47 5.73
CA TYR A 110 -4.79 4.68 6.25
C TYR A 110 -5.77 5.55 7.04
N ARG A 111 -6.99 5.74 6.54
CA ARG A 111 -8.03 6.47 7.25
C ARG A 111 -8.44 5.78 8.55
N ASP A 112 -8.53 4.46 8.54
CA ASP A 112 -8.79 3.65 9.75
C ASP A 112 -7.65 3.80 10.77
N TYR A 113 -6.40 3.86 10.32
CA TYR A 113 -5.27 4.16 11.21
C TYR A 113 -5.41 5.54 11.86
N LEU A 114 -5.69 6.57 11.07
CA LEU A 114 -5.88 7.94 11.57
C LEU A 114 -7.05 8.05 12.56
N ALA A 115 -8.13 7.31 12.33
CA ALA A 115 -9.28 7.24 13.24
C ALA A 115 -8.98 6.46 14.53
N GLY A 116 -8.07 5.49 14.47
CA GLY A 116 -7.70 4.61 15.59
C GLY A 116 -6.50 5.07 16.43
N THR A 117 -5.72 6.04 15.96
CA THR A 117 -4.54 6.56 16.67
C THR A 117 -4.84 7.83 17.47
N ASN A 118 -4.05 8.09 18.52
CA ASN A 118 -4.12 9.38 19.22
C ASN A 118 -3.27 10.41 18.45
N GLN A 119 -3.94 11.35 17.79
CA GLN A 119 -3.29 12.32 16.92
C GLN A 119 -2.23 13.20 17.62
N MET A 120 -2.40 13.49 18.91
CA MET A 120 -1.41 14.27 19.66
C MET A 120 -0.16 13.46 20.00
N GLN A 121 -0.31 12.17 20.29
CA GLN A 121 0.82 11.31 20.67
C GLN A 121 1.56 10.74 19.45
N ASP A 122 0.88 10.66 18.31
CA ASP A 122 1.39 10.06 17.07
C ASP A 122 1.37 11.05 15.90
N GLU A 123 1.42 12.35 16.20
CA GLU A 123 1.38 13.44 15.21
C GLU A 123 2.37 13.25 14.04
N PRO A 124 3.62 12.80 14.25
CA PRO A 124 4.54 12.60 13.12
C PRO A 124 4.05 11.53 12.14
N THR A 125 3.43 10.45 12.62
CA THR A 125 2.84 9.42 11.74
C THR A 125 1.61 9.95 11.03
N VAL A 126 0.76 10.73 11.71
CA VAL A 126 -0.41 11.39 11.12
C VAL A 126 0.01 12.23 9.91
N ARG A 127 1.02 13.09 10.07
CA ARG A 127 1.51 13.94 8.96
C ARG A 127 2.07 13.15 7.79
N VAL A 128 2.77 12.05 8.06
CA VAL A 128 3.27 11.16 6.99
C VAL A 128 2.08 10.57 6.22
N ILE A 129 1.08 10.04 6.93
CA ILE A 129 -0.10 9.43 6.31
C ILE A 129 -0.94 10.46 5.54
N GLU A 130 -1.12 11.68 6.06
CA GLU A 130 -1.83 12.75 5.36
C GLU A 130 -1.17 13.11 4.02
N ARG A 131 0.16 13.17 3.98
CA ARG A 131 0.92 13.36 2.74
C ARG A 131 0.67 12.20 1.77
N VAL A 132 0.76 10.96 2.27
CA VAL A 132 0.50 9.75 1.48
C VAL A 132 -0.90 9.77 0.89
N LEU A 133 -1.93 10.09 1.68
CA LEU A 133 -3.31 10.21 1.21
C LEU A 133 -3.46 11.22 0.07
N SER A 134 -2.76 12.36 0.15
CA SER A 134 -2.72 13.34 -0.95
C SER A 134 -2.04 12.78 -2.20
N ASP A 135 -0.96 12.02 -2.04
CA ASP A 135 -0.24 11.39 -3.15
C ASP A 135 -1.12 10.32 -3.82
N LEU A 136 -1.81 9.47 -3.04
CA LEU A 136 -2.76 8.47 -3.54
C LEU A 136 -3.90 9.09 -4.35
N ALA A 137 -4.49 10.19 -3.86
CA ALA A 137 -5.56 10.88 -4.58
C ALA A 137 -5.07 11.39 -5.95
N ARG A 138 -3.88 12.01 -6.00
CA ARG A 138 -3.25 12.46 -7.24
C ARG A 138 -2.94 11.30 -8.19
N MET A 139 -2.48 10.15 -7.69
CA MET A 139 -2.23 8.96 -8.51
C MET A 139 -3.51 8.47 -9.20
N ARG A 140 -4.65 8.51 -8.49
CA ARG A 140 -5.96 8.17 -9.07
C ARG A 140 -6.42 9.18 -10.12
N GLU A 141 -6.17 10.48 -9.90
CA GLU A 141 -6.42 11.49 -10.94
C GLU A 141 -5.55 11.29 -12.19
N ASP A 142 -4.28 10.91 -12.02
CA ASP A 142 -3.40 10.54 -13.13
C ASP A 142 -3.95 9.33 -13.90
N TYR A 143 -4.52 8.34 -13.20
CA TYR A 143 -5.19 7.22 -13.84
C TYR A 143 -6.45 7.62 -14.61
N VAL A 144 -7.28 8.52 -14.07
CA VAL A 144 -8.45 9.07 -14.81
C VAL A 144 -7.99 9.76 -16.10
N ARG A 145 -6.91 10.54 -16.04
CA ARG A 145 -6.31 11.15 -17.24
C ARG A 145 -5.83 10.09 -18.24
N PHE A 146 -5.21 9.02 -17.76
CA PHE A 146 -4.78 7.90 -18.60
C PHE A 146 -5.97 7.20 -19.28
N GLN A 147 -7.05 6.91 -18.55
CA GLN A 147 -8.26 6.31 -19.12
C GLN A 147 -8.88 7.19 -20.22
N ALA A 148 -8.84 8.51 -20.06
CA ALA A 148 -9.32 9.45 -21.09
C ALA A 148 -8.43 9.45 -22.35
N GLN A 149 -7.12 9.24 -22.19
CA GLN A 149 -6.17 9.14 -23.31
C GLN A 149 -6.21 7.78 -24.01
N ARG A 150 -6.49 6.71 -23.26
CA ARG A 150 -6.50 5.31 -23.73
C ARG A 150 -7.83 4.63 -23.43
N PRO A 151 -8.96 5.09 -24.01
CA PRO A 151 -10.27 4.48 -23.78
C PRO A 151 -10.38 3.06 -24.34
N ASP A 152 -9.45 2.68 -25.23
CA ASP A 152 -9.27 1.35 -25.80
C ASP A 152 -8.74 0.32 -24.80
N LEU A 153 -7.98 0.75 -23.79
CA LEU A 153 -7.43 -0.12 -22.75
C LEU A 153 -8.46 -0.36 -21.66
N ARG A 154 -9.24 -1.42 -21.82
CA ARG A 154 -10.21 -1.89 -20.81
C ARG A 154 -10.09 -3.39 -20.62
N PRO A 155 -10.22 -3.90 -19.39
CA PRO A 155 -10.22 -5.34 -19.17
C PRO A 155 -11.36 -6.02 -19.93
N GLN A 156 -11.02 -7.13 -20.60
CA GLN A 156 -11.96 -7.89 -21.44
C GLN A 156 -12.29 -9.26 -20.84
N ALA A 157 -11.53 -9.71 -19.84
CA ALA A 157 -11.76 -11.00 -19.22
C ALA A 157 -13.13 -11.04 -18.53
N LYS A 158 -13.89 -12.12 -18.77
CA LYS A 158 -15.27 -12.26 -18.28
C LYS A 158 -15.35 -12.28 -16.75
N ASP A 159 -14.35 -12.87 -16.11
CA ASP A 159 -14.20 -13.00 -14.65
C ASP A 159 -13.50 -11.79 -14.01
N TRP A 160 -13.17 -10.75 -14.80
CA TRP A 160 -12.39 -9.63 -14.32
C TRP A 160 -13.00 -8.95 -13.10
N LYS A 161 -14.32 -8.72 -13.10
CA LYS A 161 -15.00 -8.04 -11.98
C LYS A 161 -14.84 -8.79 -10.66
N ASP A 162 -14.88 -10.11 -10.69
CA ASP A 162 -14.75 -10.95 -9.50
C ASP A 162 -13.29 -10.91 -9.00
N ARG A 163 -12.31 -10.98 -9.91
CA ARG A 163 -10.88 -10.85 -9.60
C ARG A 163 -10.55 -9.47 -9.03
N LEU A 164 -11.07 -8.40 -9.64
CA LEU A 164 -10.91 -7.03 -9.16
C LEU A 164 -11.52 -6.87 -7.76
N ALA A 165 -12.73 -7.41 -7.53
CA ALA A 165 -13.37 -7.35 -6.21
C ALA A 165 -12.54 -8.06 -5.13
N ALA A 166 -11.92 -9.20 -5.46
CA ALA A 166 -11.02 -9.90 -4.54
C ALA A 166 -9.74 -9.08 -4.22
N ILE A 167 -9.25 -8.31 -5.18
CA ILE A 167 -8.11 -7.39 -4.98
C ILE A 167 -8.52 -6.15 -4.17
N ALA A 168 -9.68 -5.57 -4.48
CA ALA A 168 -10.18 -4.33 -3.88
C ALA A 168 -10.72 -4.50 -2.45
N ASN A 169 -10.93 -5.74 -2.00
CA ASN A 169 -11.45 -6.05 -0.67
C ASN A 169 -10.53 -7.03 0.06
N GLY A 170 -9.25 -6.66 0.15
CA GLY A 170 -8.28 -7.45 0.92
C GLY A 170 -8.74 -7.66 2.37
N PRO A 171 -8.33 -8.74 3.05
CA PRO A 171 -8.75 -9.00 4.43
C PRO A 171 -8.52 -7.80 5.36
N ALA A 172 -9.51 -7.49 6.21
CA ALA A 172 -9.45 -6.34 7.12
C ALA A 172 -8.31 -6.49 8.16
N ASP A 173 -8.00 -7.71 8.57
CA ASP A 173 -6.89 -8.07 9.44
C ASP A 173 -5.58 -8.19 8.64
N PHE A 174 -4.97 -7.07 8.28
CA PHE A 174 -3.73 -7.06 7.50
C PHE A 174 -2.45 -6.92 8.34
N VAL A 175 -2.55 -6.40 9.57
CA VAL A 175 -1.40 -6.23 10.47
C VAL A 175 -1.18 -7.50 11.28
N ALA A 176 -0.03 -8.16 11.07
CA ALA A 176 0.42 -9.25 11.92
C ALA A 176 1.11 -8.67 13.18
N PHE A 177 0.33 -8.31 14.20
CA PHE A 177 0.87 -7.80 15.46
C PHE A 177 1.81 -8.83 16.10
N ARG A 178 3.04 -8.41 16.39
CA ARG A 178 4.03 -9.31 16.99
C ARG A 178 3.90 -9.23 18.51
N THR A 179 3.82 -10.38 19.16
CA THR A 179 3.93 -10.45 20.62
C THR A 179 5.28 -9.90 21.05
N ALA A 180 5.29 -9.07 22.09
CA ALA A 180 6.53 -8.60 22.68
C ALA A 180 7.35 -9.82 23.14
N PRO A 181 8.67 -9.87 22.90
CA PRO A 181 9.51 -10.81 23.63
C PRO A 181 9.32 -10.55 25.13
N PRO A 182 9.28 -11.59 25.98
CA PRO A 182 9.18 -11.39 27.42
C PRO A 182 10.28 -10.42 27.86
N GLN A 183 9.90 -9.35 28.56
CA GLN A 183 10.86 -8.44 29.17
C GLN A 183 11.71 -9.27 30.13
N ALA A 184 12.95 -9.56 29.76
CA ALA A 184 13.93 -10.02 30.72
C ALA A 184 14.11 -8.87 31.71
N LEU A 185 13.55 -9.05 32.91
CA LEU A 185 13.87 -8.21 34.05
C LEU A 185 15.35 -8.44 34.33
N GLU A 186 16.21 -7.54 33.86
CA GLU A 186 17.57 -7.46 34.38
C GLU A 186 17.44 -7.01 35.84
N VAL A 187 17.78 -7.94 36.74
CA VAL A 187 17.89 -7.75 38.20
C VAL A 187 19.29 -7.27 38.53
#